data_AF-A0A9Q1H944-F1
#
_entry.id   AF-A0A9Q1H944-F1
#
_cell.length_a   1.000
_cell.length_b   1.000
_cell.length_c   1.000
_cell.angle_alpha   90.00
_cell.angle_beta   90.00
_cell.angle_gamma   90.00
#
_symmetry.space_group_name_H-M   'P 1'
#
loop_
_entity.id
_entity.type
_entity.pdbx_description
1 polymer ?
#
loop_
_entity_poly.entity_id
_entity_poly.type
_entity_poly.pdbx_seq_one_letter_code
_entity_poly.pdbx_strand_id
1 'polypeptide(L)'
;MAVLKGQSNFTQNMNENFQKECKEWVRLFTKIYQSKDVTPYMHVLAYHIPEELHIHGNINIYSQQGMEETNDSVTAWFFRATNHQNTTTALQQILATQNRIEYPSFKCHRNKQFSVTCSFCSQKVTTMLML
;
A
#
# COMPACT_ATOMS: atom_id res chain seq x y z
N MET A 1 0.27 -10.43 -2.29
CA MET A 1 -0.55 -9.36 -1.68
C MET A 1 -1.85 -9.27 -2.48
N ALA A 2 -2.96 -9.75 -1.94
CA ALA A 2 -4.25 -9.70 -2.62
C ALA A 2 -4.77 -8.25 -2.58
N VAL A 3 -4.79 -7.57 -3.72
CA VAL A 3 -5.51 -6.30 -3.87
C VAL A 3 -6.98 -6.62 -3.68
N LEU A 4 -7.51 -6.31 -2.49
CA LEU A 4 -8.92 -6.41 -2.18
C LEU A 4 -9.69 -5.49 -3.13
N LYS A 5 -10.23 -6.07 -4.20
CA LYS A 5 -11.25 -5.43 -5.04
C LYS A 5 -12.49 -5.26 -4.19
N GLY A 6 -12.70 -4.03 -3.70
CA GLY A 6 -13.87 -3.68 -2.90
C GLY A 6 -13.58 -2.58 -1.90
N GLN A 7 -13.09 -1.43 -2.34
CA GLN A 7 -13.23 -0.21 -1.55
C GLN A 7 -14.38 0.58 -2.15
N SER A 8 -15.47 0.64 -1.39
CA SER A 8 -16.55 1.61 -1.61
C SER A 8 -15.90 2.98 -1.85
N ASN A 9 -16.25 3.63 -2.97
CA ASN A 9 -15.80 4.99 -3.25
C ASN A 9 -16.03 5.85 -2.01
N PHE A 10 -14.96 6.44 -1.47
CA PHE A 10 -15.07 7.33 -0.32
C PHE A 10 -15.96 8.50 -0.74
N THR A 11 -17.16 8.59 -0.15
CA THR A 11 -18.13 9.60 -0.59
C THR A 11 -17.69 10.97 -0.11
N GLN A 12 -18.00 12.01 -0.88
CA GLN A 12 -17.62 13.39 -0.55
C GLN A 12 -18.11 13.80 0.86
N ASN A 13 -19.33 13.40 1.24
CA ASN A 13 -19.89 13.67 2.57
C ASN A 13 -19.10 12.98 3.70
N MET A 14 -18.60 11.76 3.47
CA MET A 14 -17.74 11.08 4.46
C MET A 14 -16.40 11.82 4.63
N ASN A 15 -15.86 12.39 3.56
CA ASN A 15 -14.63 13.17 3.60
C ASN A 15 -14.79 14.49 4.36
N GLU A 16 -15.87 15.21 4.10
CA GLU A 16 -16.18 16.46 4.80
C GLU A 16 -16.38 16.22 6.31
N ASN A 17 -17.09 15.15 6.68
CA ASN A 17 -17.26 14.77 8.09
C ASN A 17 -15.92 14.36 8.73
N PHE A 18 -15.11 13.55 8.05
CA PHE A 18 -13.78 13.16 8.53
C PHE A 18 -12.88 14.39 8.77
N GLN A 19 -12.83 15.33 7.82
CA GLN A 19 -12.04 16.55 7.97
C GLN A 19 -12.51 17.38 9.18
N LYS A 20 -13.83 17.49 9.38
CA LYS A 20 -14.41 18.22 10.52
C LYS A 20 -13.99 17.57 11.85
N GLU A 21 -14.08 16.25 11.94
CA GLU A 21 -13.67 15.50 13.14
C GLU A 21 -12.18 15.69 13.44
N CYS A 22 -11.31 15.59 12.42
CA CYS A 22 -9.88 15.83 12.60
C CYS A 22 -9.58 17.25 13.10
N LYS A 23 -10.24 18.27 12.54
CA LYS A 23 -10.06 19.67 12.97
C LYS A 23 -10.53 19.89 14.41
N GLU A 24 -11.67 19.34 14.78
CA GLU A 24 -12.19 19.43 16.17
C GLU A 24 -11.28 18.68 17.15
N TRP A 25 -10.70 17.54 16.75
CA TRP A 25 -9.72 16.84 17.56
C TRP A 25 -8.46 17.67 17.80
N VAL A 26 -7.87 18.28 16.75
CA VAL A 26 -6.71 19.17 16.90
C VAL A 26 -7.07 20.36 17.79
N ARG A 27 -8.28 20.92 17.63
CA ARG A 27 -8.77 22.01 18.46
C ARG A 27 -8.85 21.60 19.93
N LEU A 28 -9.39 20.42 20.22
CA LEU A 28 -9.44 19.88 21.59
C LEU A 28 -8.03 19.66 22.16
N PHE A 29 -7.12 19.11 21.36
CA PHE A 29 -5.72 18.94 21.75
C PHE A 29 -5.08 20.26 22.18
N THR A 30 -5.28 21.33 21.38
CA THR A 30 -4.74 22.68 21.71
C THR A 30 -5.40 23.36 22.91
N LYS A 31 -6.50 22.83 23.46
CA LYS A 31 -7.04 23.30 24.75
C LYS A 31 -6.27 22.75 25.94
N ILE A 32 -5.63 21.58 25.78
CA ILE A 32 -4.90 20.87 26.83
C ILE A 32 -3.39 21.15 26.69
N TYR A 33 -2.90 21.23 25.46
CA TYR A 33 -1.49 21.41 25.10
C TYR A 33 -1.25 22.73 24.37
N GLN A 34 0.01 23.15 24.29
CA GLN A 34 0.36 24.40 23.62
C GLN A 34 0.42 24.20 22.10
N SER A 35 0.32 25.30 21.34
CA SER A 35 0.42 25.25 19.87
C SER A 35 1.75 24.67 19.37
N LYS A 36 2.83 24.81 20.13
CA LYS A 36 4.14 24.23 19.82
C LYS A 36 4.16 22.70 19.86
N ASP A 37 3.21 22.09 20.57
CA ASP A 37 3.10 20.64 20.72
C ASP A 37 2.31 20.03 19.55
N VAL A 38 1.77 20.85 18.64
CA VAL A 38 1.15 20.41 17.40
C VAL A 38 2.24 19.95 16.45
N THR A 39 2.24 18.67 16.13
CA THR A 39 3.22 18.09 15.21
C THR A 39 2.82 18.31 13.75
N PRO A 40 3.77 18.29 12.80
CA PRO A 40 3.46 18.33 11.37
C PRO A 40 2.45 17.26 10.94
N TYR A 41 2.48 16.06 11.55
CA TYR A 41 1.54 14.99 11.26
C TYR A 41 0.09 15.33 11.63
N MET A 42 -0.12 16.10 12.71
CA MET A 42 -1.46 16.57 13.09
C MET A 42 -1.99 17.59 12.08
N HIS A 43 -1.12 18.46 11.57
CA HIS A 43 -1.46 19.40 10.49
C HIS A 43 -1.83 18.64 9.20
N VAL A 44 -0.98 17.70 8.79
CA VAL A 44 -1.23 16.84 7.63
C VAL A 44 -2.55 16.08 7.78
N LEU A 45 -2.82 15.50 8.94
CA LEU A 45 -4.07 14.77 9.21
C LEU A 45 -5.33 15.64 9.03
N ALA A 46 -5.32 16.88 9.53
CA ALA A 46 -6.51 17.73 9.50
C ALA A 46 -6.70 18.49 8.17
N TYR A 47 -5.64 18.73 7.41
CA TYR A 47 -5.68 19.56 6.21
C TYR A 47 -5.36 18.80 4.92
N HIS A 48 -4.34 17.95 4.90
CA HIS A 48 -3.85 17.32 3.68
C HIS A 48 -4.41 15.90 3.44
N ILE A 49 -4.59 15.08 4.47
CA ILE A 49 -5.20 13.75 4.29
C ILE A 49 -6.62 13.81 3.67
N PRO A 50 -7.51 14.74 4.06
CA PRO A 50 -8.80 14.90 3.40
C PRO A 50 -8.69 15.28 1.92
N GLU A 51 -7.71 16.11 1.56
CA GLU A 51 -7.43 16.49 0.17
C GLU A 51 -6.96 15.28 -0.65
N GLU A 52 -6.01 14.51 -0.12
CA GLU A 52 -5.52 13.28 -0.74
C GLU A 52 -6.63 12.22 -0.88
N LEU A 53 -7.49 12.08 0.14
CA LEU A 53 -8.66 11.20 0.07
C LEU A 53 -9.68 11.67 -0.96
N HIS A 54 -9.82 12.97 -1.19
CA HIS A 54 -10.70 13.52 -2.21
C HIS A 54 -10.19 13.21 -3.62
N ILE A 55 -8.89 13.37 -3.84
CA ILE A 55 -8.27 13.19 -5.16
C ILE A 55 -8.11 11.70 -5.49
N HIS A 56 -7.65 10.89 -4.53
CA HIS A 56 -7.25 9.49 -4.78
C HIS A 56 -8.24 8.45 -4.25
N GLY A 57 -9.17 8.81 -3.37
CA GLY A 57 -10.17 7.91 -2.78
C GLY A 57 -9.63 6.88 -1.79
N ASN A 58 -8.32 6.62 -1.80
CA ASN A 58 -7.64 5.73 -0.86
C ASN A 58 -6.16 6.14 -0.71
N ILE A 59 -5.72 6.30 0.54
CA ILE A 59 -4.32 6.59 0.88
C ILE A 59 -3.47 5.34 1.10
N ASN A 60 -4.10 4.18 1.36
CA ASN A 60 -3.40 2.97 1.75
C ASN A 60 -2.51 2.41 0.63
N ILE A 61 -2.82 2.73 -0.64
CA ILE A 61 -1.96 2.38 -1.78
C ILE A 61 -0.60 3.08 -1.75
N TYR A 62 -0.49 4.20 -1.03
CA TYR A 62 0.73 4.97 -0.86
C TYR A 62 1.42 4.68 0.49
N SER A 63 0.93 3.72 1.26
CA SER A 63 1.54 3.31 2.52
C SER A 63 2.95 2.76 2.29
N GLN A 64 3.89 3.19 3.13
CA GLN A 64 5.27 2.68 3.11
C GLN A 64 5.42 1.33 3.82
N GLN A 65 4.34 0.75 4.36
CA GLN A 65 4.36 -0.53 5.06
C GLN A 65 5.02 -1.64 4.25
N GLY A 66 4.76 -1.71 2.94
CA GLY A 66 5.38 -2.71 2.07
C GLY A 66 6.90 -2.54 1.92
N MET A 67 7.40 -1.30 1.97
CA MET A 67 8.83 -1.01 1.94
C MET A 67 9.51 -1.41 3.25
N GLU A 68 8.86 -1.15 4.40
CA GLU A 68 9.35 -1.55 5.71
C GLU A 68 9.45 -3.08 5.83
N GLU A 69 8.42 -3.82 5.43
CA GLU A 69 8.43 -5.29 5.41
C GLU A 69 9.52 -5.85 4.47
N THR A 70 9.73 -5.19 3.33
CA THR A 70 10.81 -5.54 2.40
C THR A 70 12.18 -5.30 3.04
N ASN A 71 12.36 -4.17 3.74
CA ASN A 71 13.61 -3.85 4.43
C ASN A 71 13.93 -4.88 5.53
N ASP A 72 12.94 -5.30 6.31
CA ASP A 72 13.12 -6.33 7.34
C ASP A 72 13.55 -7.66 6.72
N SER A 73 12.90 -8.05 5.62
CA SER A 73 13.24 -9.27 4.88
C SER A 73 14.65 -9.23 4.30
N VAL A 74 15.02 -8.10 3.66
CA VAL A 74 16.36 -7.90 3.10
C VAL A 74 17.42 -7.91 4.18
N THR A 75 17.15 -7.28 5.33
CA THR A 75 18.03 -7.30 6.50
C THR A 75 18.24 -8.73 7.01
N ALA A 76 17.17 -9.51 7.13
CA ALA A 76 17.27 -10.90 7.53
C ALA A 76 18.08 -11.75 6.53
N TRP A 77 17.87 -11.56 5.23
CA TRP A 77 18.65 -12.27 4.20
C TRP A 77 20.11 -11.88 4.23
N PHE A 78 20.42 -10.59 4.37
CA PHE A 78 21.78 -10.11 4.50
C PHE A 78 22.51 -10.89 5.60
N PHE A 79 21.97 -10.92 6.82
CA PHE A 79 22.65 -11.55 7.95
C PHE A 79 22.65 -13.09 7.92
N ARG A 80 21.61 -13.74 7.36
CA ARG A 80 21.42 -15.20 7.49
C ARG A 80 21.71 -16.00 6.22
N ALA A 81 21.67 -15.36 5.06
CA ALA A 81 21.62 -16.04 3.76
C ALA A 81 22.62 -15.47 2.72
N THR A 82 23.51 -14.55 3.13
CA THR A 82 24.58 -14.04 2.25
C THR A 82 25.97 -14.29 2.81
N ASN A 83 26.95 -14.30 1.91
CA ASN A 83 28.36 -14.29 2.25
C ASN A 83 28.85 -12.85 2.32
N HIS A 84 29.42 -12.45 3.47
CA HIS A 84 29.83 -11.07 3.76
C HIS A 84 31.26 -10.74 3.29
N GLN A 85 31.90 -11.62 2.52
CA GLN A 85 33.26 -11.41 2.00
C GLN A 85 33.41 -10.12 1.19
N ASN A 86 32.38 -9.73 0.43
CA ASN A 86 32.31 -8.42 -0.21
C ASN A 86 30.84 -7.99 -0.41
N THR A 87 30.61 -6.68 -0.39
CA THR A 87 29.27 -6.09 -0.47
C THR A 87 28.54 -6.45 -1.78
N THR A 88 29.26 -6.47 -2.90
CA THR A 88 28.69 -6.77 -4.22
C THR A 88 28.10 -8.18 -4.29
N THR A 89 28.80 -9.18 -3.75
CA THR A 89 28.34 -10.57 -3.68
C THR A 89 27.14 -10.71 -2.76
N ALA A 90 27.13 -10.03 -1.60
CA ALA A 90 25.97 -10.03 -0.71
C ALA A 90 24.73 -9.42 -1.39
N LEU A 91 24.88 -8.29 -2.09
CA LEU A 91 23.80 -7.66 -2.86
C LEU A 91 23.27 -8.56 -3.98
N GLN A 92 24.17 -9.20 -4.75
CA GLN A 92 23.77 -10.15 -5.78
C GLN A 92 22.97 -11.33 -5.21
N GLN A 93 23.36 -11.83 -4.03
CA GLN A 93 22.66 -12.92 -3.34
C GLN A 93 21.30 -12.50 -2.79
N ILE A 94 21.18 -11.28 -2.27
CA ILE A 94 19.89 -10.68 -1.85
C ILE A 94 18.95 -10.59 -3.07
N LEU A 95 19.41 -9.99 -4.16
CA LEU A 95 18.61 -9.84 -5.39
C LEU A 95 18.20 -11.19 -5.98
N ALA A 96 19.12 -12.16 -5.99
CA ALA A 96 18.80 -13.52 -6.44
C ALA A 96 17.75 -14.20 -5.54
N THR A 97 17.78 -13.93 -4.23
CA THR A 97 16.80 -14.45 -3.26
C THR A 97 15.43 -13.82 -3.48
N GLN A 98 15.37 -12.50 -3.65
CA GLN A 98 14.14 -11.79 -3.98
C GLN A 98 13.51 -12.32 -5.28
N ASN A 99 14.30 -12.44 -6.36
CA ASN A 99 13.84 -13.00 -7.63
C ASN A 99 13.26 -14.41 -7.48
N ARG A 100 13.85 -15.27 -6.64
CA ARG A 100 13.34 -16.64 -6.38
C ARG A 100 11.99 -16.64 -5.67
N ILE A 101 11.70 -15.66 -4.82
CA ILE A 101 10.45 -15.56 -4.06
C ILE A 101 9.34 -14.92 -4.90
N GLU A 102 9.69 -13.88 -5.66
CA GLU A 102 8.74 -13.12 -6.47
C GLU A 102 8.30 -13.87 -7.73
N TYR A 103 9.22 -14.55 -8.41
CA TYR A 103 8.94 -15.19 -9.71
C TYR A 103 7.80 -16.24 -9.66
N PRO A 104 7.71 -17.14 -8.65
CA PRO A 104 6.58 -18.04 -8.48
C PRO A 104 5.28 -17.30 -8.14
N SER A 105 5.36 -16.23 -7.35
CA SER A 105 4.21 -15.41 -6.94
C SER A 105 3.53 -14.76 -8.14
N PHE A 106 4.32 -14.22 -9.09
CA PHE A 106 3.81 -13.68 -10.35
C PHE A 106 3.24 -14.75 -11.29
N LYS A 107 3.83 -15.95 -11.36
CA LYS A 107 3.29 -17.07 -12.16
C LYS A 107 1.93 -17.55 -11.65
N CYS A 108 1.77 -17.67 -10.33
CA CYS A 108 0.50 -18.00 -9.70
C CYS A 108 -0.62 -16.99 -10.04
N HIS A 109 -0.29 -15.69 -10.07
CA HIS A 109 -1.26 -14.64 -10.37
C HIS A 109 -1.60 -14.54 -11.86
N ARG A 110 -0.65 -14.83 -12.76
CA ARG A 110 -0.89 -14.93 -14.21
C ARG A 110 -1.71 -16.17 -14.61
N ASN A 111 -1.69 -17.23 -13.82
CA ASN A 111 -2.44 -18.46 -14.08
C ASN A 111 -3.91 -18.41 -13.62
N LYS A 112 -4.39 -17.29 -13.05
CA LYS A 112 -5.83 -17.10 -12.84
C LYS A 112 -6.48 -16.76 -14.18
N GLN A 113 -6.89 -17.79 -14.93
CA GLN A 113 -7.82 -17.62 -16.05
C GLN A 113 -9.11 -17.01 -15.51
N PHE A 114 -9.36 -15.75 -15.82
CA PHE A 114 -10.64 -15.12 -15.51
C PHE A 114 -11.58 -15.41 -16.69
N SER A 115 -12.46 -16.40 -16.55
CA SER A 115 -13.53 -16.63 -17.50
C SER A 115 -14.71 -15.73 -17.12
N VAL A 116 -14.98 -14.70 -17.93
CA VAL A 116 -16.20 -13.91 -17.77
C VAL A 116 -17.24 -14.46 -18.75
N THR A 117 -18.40 -14.86 -18.24
CA THR A 117 -19.56 -15.15 -19.08
C THR A 117 -20.29 -13.84 -19.38
N CYS A 118 -20.47 -13.53 -20.66
CA CYS A 118 -21.30 -12.41 -21.07
C CYS A 118 -22.73 -12.63 -20.57
N SER A 119 -23.28 -11.66 -19.83
CA SER A 119 -24.63 -11.71 -19.27
C SER A 119 -25.74 -11.64 -20.32
N PHE A 120 -25.40 -11.28 -21.57
CA PHE A 120 -26.36 -11.15 -22.67
C PHE A 120 -26.38 -12.37 -23.63
N CYS A 121 -25.24 -13.02 -23.86
CA CYS A 121 -25.13 -14.14 -24.81
C CYS A 121 -24.54 -15.43 -24.23
N SER A 122 -24.25 -15.47 -22.92
CA SER A 122 -23.71 -16.63 -22.19
C SER A 122 -22.37 -17.19 -22.72
N GLN A 123 -21.69 -16.49 -23.62
CA GLN A 123 -20.39 -16.89 -24.14
C GLN A 123 -19.29 -16.64 -23.09
N LYS A 124 -18.39 -17.62 -22.92
CA LYS A 124 -17.21 -17.52 -22.06
C LYS A 124 -16.09 -16.81 -22.82
N VAL A 125 -15.69 -15.63 -22.37
CA VAL A 125 -14.48 -14.96 -22.85
C VAL A 125 -13.37 -15.22 -21.84
N THR A 126 -12.31 -15.88 -22.30
CA THR A 126 -11.10 -16.13 -21.51
C THR A 126 -10.03 -15.19 -22.02
N THR A 127 -9.75 -14.11 -21.29
CA THR A 127 -8.64 -13.21 -21.60
C THR A 127 -7.42 -13.62 -20.80
N MET A 128 -6.37 -14.04 -21.50
CA MET A 128 -5.04 -14.20 -20.93
C MET A 128 -4.38 -12.81 -20.91
N LEU A 129 -4.32 -12.17 -19.74
CA LEU A 129 -3.57 -10.93 -19.56
C LEU A 129 -2.07 -11.26 -19.66
N MET A 130 -1.50 -11.09 -20.85
CA MET A 130 -0.05 -10.99 -21.03
C MET A 130 0.35 -9.53 -20.81
N LEU A 131 0.81 -9.24 -19.58
CA LEU A 131 1.72 -8.14 -19.30
C LEU A 131 3.09 -8.75 -18.97
#